data_AF-A0AAJ2D1U9-F1
#
_entry.id   AF-A0AAJ2D1U9-F1
#
_cell.length_a   1.000
_cell.length_b   1.000
_cell.length_c   1.000
_cell.angle_alpha   90.00
_cell.angle_beta   90.00
_cell.angle_gamma   90.00
#
_symmetry.space_group_name_H-M   'P 1'
#
loop_
_entity.id
_entity.type
_entity.pdbx_description
1 polymer ?
#
loop_
_entity_poly.entity_id
_entity_poly.type
_entity_poly.pdbx_seq_one_letter_code
_entity_poly.pdbx_strand_id
1 'polypeptide(L)' 'MKLIHKHFIGHNTEIVMVYSEGRYTVSICISNLKDYCNQLYRNFEDLKEAEQFYLSLSKLEDQR' A
#
# COMPACT_ATOMS: atom_id res chain seq x y z
N MET A 1 -13.59 -6.72 -1.99
CA MET A 1 -12.44 -5.79 -1.89
C MET A 1 -12.94 -4.35 -1.90
N LYS A 2 -12.55 -3.54 -0.90
CA LYS A 2 -12.87 -2.11 -0.78
C LYS A 2 -11.56 -1.33 -0.73
N LEU A 3 -11.38 -0.32 -1.60
CA LEU A 3 -10.25 0.61 -1.53
C LEU A 3 -10.47 1.59 -0.37
N ILE A 4 -9.46 1.74 0.50
CA ILE A 4 -9.48 2.68 1.63
C ILE A 4 -8.61 3.88 1.31
N HIS A 5 -7.34 3.64 0.97
CA HIS A 5 -6.39 4.70 0.66
C HIS A 5 -5.57 4.37 -0.59
N LYS A 6 -5.14 5.41 -1.29
CA LYS A 6 -4.25 5.34 -2.43
C LYS A 6 -3.35 6.57 -2.45
N HIS A 7 -2.05 6.37 -2.59
CA HIS A 7 -1.07 7.46 -2.67
C HIS A 7 0.05 7.12 -3.65
N PHE A 8 0.52 8.09 -4.42
CA PHE A 8 1.61 7.92 -5.37
C PHE A 8 2.92 8.39 -4.73
N ILE A 9 3.93 7.53 -4.69
CA ILE A 9 5.27 7.79 -4.12
C ILE A 9 6.35 7.86 -5.21
N GLY A 10 5.97 8.29 -6.42
CA GLY A 10 6.87 8.40 -7.57
C GLY A 10 6.10 8.29 -8.89
N HIS A 11 6.83 8.27 -10.02
CA HIS A 11 6.20 8.24 -11.35
C HIS A 11 5.41 6.94 -11.61
N ASN A 12 5.89 5.81 -11.07
CA ASN A 12 5.33 4.49 -11.33
C ASN A 12 5.06 3.69 -10.06
N THR A 13 5.09 4.31 -8.87
CA THR A 13 4.94 3.60 -7.60
C THR A 13 3.78 4.17 -6.81
N GLU A 14 2.86 3.31 -6.37
CA GLU A 14 1.72 3.68 -5.56
C GLU A 14 1.60 2.79 -4.32
N ILE A 15 1.21 3.38 -3.20
CA ILE A 15 0.81 2.67 -1.99
C ILE A 15 -0.71 2.58 -2.01
N VAL A 16 -1.24 1.38 -1.80
CA VAL A 16 -2.67 1.09 -1.81
C VAL A 16 -3.03 0.40 -0.52
N MET A 17 -4.09 0.86 0.14
CA MET A 17 -4.69 0.16 1.27
C MET A 17 -6.09 -0.31 0.90
N VAL A 18 -6.35 -1.60 1.05
CA VAL A 18 -7.64 -2.23 0.75
C VAL A 18 -8.14 -3.02 1.95
N TYR A 19 -9.45 -3.22 2.02
CA TYR A 19 -10.08 -4.18 2.91
C TYR A 19 -10.72 -5.31 2.11
N SER A 20 -10.38 -6.54 2.43
CA SER A 20 -10.94 -7.73 1.81
C SER A 20 -10.93 -8.89 2.80
N GLU A 21 -11.96 -9.72 2.77
CA GLU A 21 -12.02 -10.97 3.55
C GLU A 21 -11.69 -10.80 5.05
N GLY A 22 -12.18 -9.72 5.66
CA GLY A 22 -11.96 -9.47 7.09
C GLY A 22 -10.61 -8.85 7.44
N ARG A 23 -9.75 -8.57 6.46
CA ARG A 23 -8.39 -8.08 6.67
C ARG A 23 -8.12 -6.78 5.93
N TYR A 24 -7.24 -5.97 6.50
CA TYR A 24 -6.67 -4.79 5.87
C TYR A 24 -5.35 -5.20 5.21
N THR A 25 -5.14 -4.79 3.96
CA THR A 25 -3.91 -5.04 3.22
C THR A 25 -3.35 -3.71 2.75
N VAL A 26 -2.09 -3.44 3.08
CA VAL A 26 -1.33 -2.30 2.55
C VAL A 26 -0.29 -2.85 1.58
N SER A 27 -0.32 -2.39 0.34
CA SER A 27 0.53 -2.85 -0.76
C SER A 27 1.29 -1.68 -1.39
N ILE A 28 2.52 -1.93 -1.82
CA ILE A 28 3.27 -1.04 -2.71
C ILE A 28 3.22 -1.65 -4.11
N CYS A 29 2.54 -0.98 -5.03
CA CYS A 29 2.39 -1.39 -6.41
C CYS A 29 3.33 -0.58 -7.30
N ILE A 30 4.04 -1.24 -8.22
CA ILE A 30 4.89 -0.59 -9.22
C ILE A 30 4.29 -0.82 -10.60
N SER A 31 3.66 0.20 -11.18
CA SER A 31 2.86 0.15 -12.40
C SER A 31 3.58 -0.43 -13.63
N ASN A 32 4.91 -0.34 -13.67
CA ASN A 32 5.71 -0.82 -14.82
C ASN A 32 6.13 -2.30 -14.70
N LEU A 33 5.82 -2.96 -13.58
CA LEU A 33 6.08 -4.36 -13.34
C LEU A 33 4.78 -5.15 -13.52
N LYS A 34 4.36 -5.32 -14.78
CA LYS A 34 3.08 -5.96 -15.18
C LYS A 34 2.78 -7.30 -14.49
N ASP A 35 3.81 -8.01 -14.00
CA ASP A 35 3.68 -9.34 -13.38
C ASP A 35 4.12 -9.42 -11.90
N TYR A 36 4.56 -8.31 -11.29
CA TYR A 36 5.18 -8.31 -9.94
C TYR A 36 4.53 -7.34 -8.93
N CYS A 37 3.39 -6.71 -9.28
CA CYS A 37 2.79 -5.60 -8.54
C CYS A 37 2.42 -5.84 -7.07
N ASN A 38 2.41 -7.08 -6.58
CA ASN A 38 1.95 -7.39 -5.21
C ASN A 38 3.03 -8.09 -4.36
N GLN A 39 4.32 -7.96 -4.64
CA GLN A 39 5.32 -8.64 -3.80
C GLN A 39 5.58 -7.94 -2.46
N LEU A 40 5.24 -6.66 -2.34
CA LEU A 40 5.41 -5.89 -1.11
C LEU A 40 4.05 -5.50 -0.56
N TYR A 41 3.42 -6.42 0.15
CA TYR A 41 2.20 -6.16 0.91
C TYR A 41 2.30 -6.69 2.32
N ARG A 42 1.50 -6.11 3.22
CA ARG A 42 1.33 -6.59 4.58
C ARG A 42 -0.16 -6.61 4.92
N ASN A 43 -0.56 -7.68 5.59
CA ASN A 43 -1.91 -7.84 6.11
C ASN A 43 -1.97 -7.43 7.57
N PHE A 44 -3.12 -6.89 7.97
CA PHE A 44 -3.42 -6.44 9.32
C PHE A 44 -4.87 -6.84 9.66
N GLU A 45 -5.09 -7.20 10.92
CA GLU A 45 -6.43 -7.45 11.45
C GLU A 45 -7.07 -6.17 12.02
N ASP A 46 -6.24 -5.23 12.45
CA ASP A 46 -6.66 -3.94 13.00
C ASP A 46 -6.50 -2.80 11.99
N LEU A 47 -7.49 -1.92 11.93
CA LEU A 47 -7.50 -0.76 11.03
C LEU A 47 -6.41 0.24 11.38
N LYS A 48 -6.24 0.53 12.67
CA LYS A 48 -5.33 1.57 13.16
C LYS A 48 -3.88 1.19 12.88
N GLU A 49 -3.53 -0.09 13.05
CA GLU A 49 -2.22 -0.60 12.67
C GLU A 49 -1.97 -0.47 11.16
N ALA A 50 -2.95 -0.82 10.33
CA ALA A 50 -2.85 -0.69 8.88
C ALA A 50 -2.68 0.77 8.44
N GLU A 51 -3.45 1.69 9.05
CA GLU A 51 -3.34 3.13 8.80
C GLU A 51 -1.98 3.69 9.22
N GLN A 52 -1.47 3.30 10.39
CA GLN A 52 -0.14 3.72 10.85
C GLN A 52 0.97 3.26 9.89
N PHE A 53 0.88 2.01 9.43
CA PHE A 53 1.83 1.49 8.45
C PHE A 53 1.71 2.24 7.11
N TYR A 54 0.50 2.43 6.58
CA TYR A 54 0.26 3.22 5.37
C TYR A 54 0.84 4.64 5.46
N LEU A 55 0.64 5.32 6.59
CA LEU A 55 1.16 6.67 6.83
C LEU A 55 2.69 6.68 6.92
N SER A 56 3.31 5.65 7.50
CA SER A 56 4.77 5.53 7.53
C SER A 56 5.36 5.38 6.13
N LEU A 57 4.72 4.57 5.27
CA LEU A 57 5.14 4.40 3.88
C LEU A 57 4.94 5.68 3.05
N SER A 58 3.83 6.40 3.28
CA SER A 58 3.54 7.65 2.57
C SER A 58 4.49 8.79 2.93
N LYS A 59 5.25 8.66 4.03
CA LYS A 59 6.27 9.62 4.47
C LYS A 59 7.67 9.26 3.98
N LEU A 60 7.84 8.12 3.30
CA LEU A 60 9.10 7.80 2.62
C LEU A 60 9.22 8.77 1.43
N GLU A 61 9.89 9.90 1.65
CA GLU A 61 10.29 10.78 0.56
C GLU A 61 11.27 10.03 -0.35
N ASP A 62 11.18 10.31 -1.65
CA ASP A 62 12.16 9.88 -2.65
C ASP A 62 13.57 10.19 -2.10
N GLN A 63 14.34 9.16 -1.73
CA GLN A 63 15.75 9.33 -1.39
C GLN A 63 16.48 9.70 -2.69
N ARG A 64 16.46 11.00 -3.01
CA ARG A 64 17.18 11.59 -4.14
C ARG A 64 18.67 11.68 -3.87
#